data_AF-A0A2M8LFP8-F1
#
_entry.id   AF-A0A2M8LFP8-F1
#
_cell.length_a   1.000
_cell.length_b   1.000
_cell.length_c   1.000
_cell.angle_alpha   90.00
_cell.angle_beta   90.00
_cell.angle_gamma   90.00
#
_symmetry.space_group_name_H-M   'P 1'
#
loop_
_entity.id
_entity.type
_entity.pdbx_description
1 polymer ?
#
loop_
_entity_poly.entity_id
_entity_poly.type
_entity_poly.pdbx_seq_one_letter_code
_entity_poly.pdbx_strand_id
1 'polypeptide(L)'
;MLWFLVVILLFALAIIFWLLKQALQHRDRARDFRFEDRQAWQKKWQELETLLGQGEASWSVAVIEADKLFDRVLKHMRLPGKDMGERLKYLTRSRTELCYVWPAHLTRNRLVHESDFKLNRRLAAQTIDTFRRALHDLGVL
;
A
#
# COMPACT_ATOMS: atom_id res chain seq x y z
N MET A 1 45.28 -17.37 -18.00
CA MET A 1 44.26 -17.04 -19.02
C MET A 1 42.93 -17.76 -18.78
N LEU A 2 42.90 -19.09 -18.66
CA LEU A 2 41.66 -19.86 -18.44
C LEU A 2 40.88 -19.45 -17.16
N TRP A 3 41.57 -19.22 -16.04
CA TRP A 3 40.95 -18.81 -14.78
C TRP A 3 40.21 -17.46 -14.84
N PHE A 4 40.70 -16.50 -15.62
CA PHE A 4 40.02 -15.22 -15.81
C PHE A 4 38.69 -15.37 -16.55
N LEU A 5 38.65 -16.26 -17.56
CA LEU A 5 37.42 -16.56 -18.29
C LEU A 5 36.37 -17.23 -17.39
N VAL A 6 36.81 -18.10 -16.48
CA VAL A 6 35.93 -18.75 -15.49
C VAL A 6 35.31 -17.71 -14.54
N VAL A 7 36.11 -16.77 -14.02
CA VAL A 7 35.60 -15.71 -13.12
C VAL A 7 34.60 -14.81 -13.82
N ILE A 8 34.87 -14.40 -15.07
CA ILE A 8 33.95 -13.58 -15.87
C ILE A 8 32.64 -14.32 -16.12
N LEU A 9 32.71 -15.61 -16.45
CA LEU A 9 31.53 -16.45 -16.66
C LEU A 9 30.67 -16.56 -15.40
N LEU A 10 31.28 -16.79 -14.23
CA LEU A 10 30.55 -16.85 -12.96
C LEU A 10 29.89 -15.52 -12.62
N PHE A 11 30.56 -14.40 -12.87
CA PHE A 11 29.99 -13.07 -12.64
C PHE A 11 28.81 -12.79 -13.59
N ALA A 12 28.94 -13.16 -14.87
CA ALA A 12 27.86 -13.04 -15.85
C ALA A 12 26.66 -13.92 -15.46
N LEU A 13 26.88 -15.15 -15.03
CA LEU A 13 25.82 -16.06 -14.55
C LEU A 13 25.11 -15.49 -13.30
N ALA A 14 25.85 -14.89 -12.37
CA ALA A 14 25.27 -14.24 -11.19
C ALA A 14 24.39 -13.04 -11.57
N ILE A 15 24.83 -12.22 -12.53
CA ILE A 15 24.04 -11.09 -13.07
C ILE A 15 22.78 -11.60 -13.78
N ILE A 16 22.91 -12.61 -14.65
CA ILE A 16 21.77 -13.21 -15.36
C ILE A 16 20.78 -13.80 -14.36
N PHE A 17 21.25 -14.53 -13.34
CA PHE A 17 20.41 -15.07 -12.28
C PHE A 17 19.68 -13.95 -11.50
N TRP A 18 20.37 -12.84 -11.19
CA TRP A 18 19.76 -11.69 -10.53
C TRP A 18 18.68 -11.03 -11.40
N LEU A 19 18.94 -10.83 -12.70
CA LEU A 19 17.99 -10.27 -13.66
C LEU A 19 16.78 -11.20 -13.88
N LEU A 20 17.00 -12.51 -13.98
CA LEU A 20 15.94 -13.51 -14.09
C LEU A 20 15.07 -13.54 -12.82
N LYS A 21 15.68 -13.49 -11.64
CA LYS A 21 14.95 -13.39 -10.37
C LYS A 21 14.11 -12.11 -10.33
N GLN A 22 14.67 -10.97 -10.77
CA GLN A 22 13.93 -9.71 -10.85
C GLN A 22 12.74 -9.82 -11.82
N ALA A 23 12.93 -10.39 -13.00
CA ALA A 23 11.89 -10.57 -14.02
C ALA A 23 10.80 -11.56 -13.61
N LEU A 24 11.15 -12.68 -12.98
CA LEU A 24 10.19 -13.65 -12.42
C LEU A 24 9.40 -13.03 -11.26
N GLN A 25 10.08 -12.30 -10.37
CA GLN A 25 9.41 -11.51 -9.34
C GLN A 25 8.48 -10.44 -9.92
N HIS A 26 8.71 -9.94 -11.15
CA HIS A 26 7.82 -9.05 -11.91
C HIS A 26 6.64 -9.77 -12.57
N ARG A 27 6.82 -11.02 -13.02
CA ARG A 27 5.74 -11.85 -13.62
C ARG A 27 4.72 -12.36 -12.61
N ASP A 28 5.14 -12.66 -11.38
CA ASP A 28 4.22 -13.00 -10.28
C ASP A 28 3.51 -11.76 -9.69
N ARG A 29 3.64 -10.55 -10.27
CA ARG A 29 3.01 -9.31 -9.76
C ARG A 29 1.61 -9.04 -10.31
N ALA A 30 1.19 -9.73 -11.37
CA ALA A 30 -0.11 -9.52 -12.01
C ALA A 30 -1.18 -10.58 -11.63
N ARG A 31 -0.74 -11.71 -11.06
CA ARG A 31 -1.57 -12.73 -10.39
C ARG A 31 -1.34 -12.51 -8.90
N ASP A 32 -2.31 -12.27 -8.02
CA ASP A 32 -3.63 -12.84 -8.00
C ASP A 32 -4.38 -12.13 -6.86
N PHE A 33 -5.20 -11.12 -7.14
CA PHE A 33 -6.27 -10.73 -6.21
C PHE A 33 -7.32 -11.84 -6.28
N ARG A 34 -7.02 -13.03 -5.73
CA ARG A 34 -8.00 -14.12 -5.75
C ARG A 34 -9.21 -13.75 -4.90
N PHE A 35 -10.31 -14.44 -5.18
CA PHE A 35 -11.56 -14.34 -4.42
C PHE A 35 -11.36 -14.45 -2.90
N GLU A 36 -10.42 -15.29 -2.44
CA GLU A 36 -10.08 -15.46 -1.02
C GLU A 36 -9.49 -14.18 -0.39
N ASP A 37 -8.63 -13.45 -1.12
CA ASP A 37 -8.06 -12.19 -0.65
C ASP A 37 -9.14 -11.10 -0.59
N ARG A 38 -10.06 -11.05 -1.57
CA ARG A 38 -11.16 -10.07 -1.58
C ARG A 38 -12.05 -10.19 -0.34
N GLN A 39 -12.44 -11.40 0.06
CA GLN A 39 -13.24 -11.60 1.27
C GLN A 39 -12.47 -11.15 2.53
N ALA A 40 -11.18 -11.44 2.61
CA ALA A 40 -10.35 -10.98 3.73
C ALA A 40 -10.25 -9.45 3.78
N TRP A 41 -10.09 -8.78 2.64
CA TRP A 41 -10.07 -7.32 2.57
C TRP A 41 -11.40 -6.69 2.95
N GLN A 42 -12.52 -7.25 2.48
CA GLN A 42 -13.86 -6.80 2.84
C GLN A 42 -14.13 -6.97 4.33
N LYS A 43 -13.74 -8.12 4.92
CA LYS A 43 -13.85 -8.33 6.37
C LYS A 43 -13.03 -7.31 7.15
N LYS A 44 -11.79 -7.04 6.74
CA LYS A 44 -10.94 -6.00 7.35
C LYS A 44 -11.55 -4.61 7.21
N TRP A 45 -12.23 -4.33 6.11
CA TRP A 45 -12.94 -3.07 5.91
C TRP A 45 -14.16 -2.94 6.84
N GLN A 46 -14.94 -4.01 7.02
CA GLN A 46 -16.07 -4.01 7.96
C GLN A 46 -15.63 -3.82 9.42
N GLU A 47 -14.49 -4.40 9.81
CA GLU A 47 -13.88 -4.16 11.12
C GLU A 47 -13.54 -2.66 11.32
N LEU A 48 -13.05 -1.98 10.27
CA LEU A 48 -12.78 -0.54 10.28
C LEU A 48 -14.06 0.32 10.43
N GLU A 49 -15.12 -0.06 9.73
CA GLU A 49 -16.41 0.65 9.82
C GLU A 49 -17.03 0.51 11.21
N THR A 50 -16.91 -0.68 11.80
CA THR A 50 -17.32 -0.93 13.19
C THR A 50 -16.52 -0.06 14.15
N LEU A 51 -15.20 0.03 13.96
CA LEU A 51 -14.32 0.86 14.78
C LEU A 51 -14.70 2.35 14.69
N LEU A 52 -14.98 2.88 13.50
CA LEU A 52 -15.42 4.27 13.33
C LEU A 52 -16.72 4.59 14.09
N GLY A 53 -17.60 3.61 14.25
CA GLY A 53 -18.86 3.72 14.98
C GLY A 53 -18.73 3.79 16.51
N GLN A 54 -17.57 3.43 17.07
CA GLN A 54 -17.37 3.31 18.53
C GLN A 54 -17.16 4.66 19.27
N GLY A 55 -16.98 5.77 18.54
CA GLY A 55 -16.91 7.12 19.12
C GLY A 55 -15.56 7.82 18.91
N GLU A 56 -15.37 8.97 19.56
CA GLU A 56 -14.23 9.85 19.30
C GLU A 56 -12.86 9.20 19.52
N ALA A 57 -12.73 8.38 20.57
CA ALA A 57 -11.49 7.68 20.89
C ALA A 57 -11.05 6.70 19.79
N SER A 58 -11.97 6.19 18.96
CA SER A 58 -11.67 5.21 17.93
C SER A 58 -11.38 5.83 16.57
N TRP A 59 -11.70 7.11 16.34
CA TRP A 59 -11.52 7.76 15.04
C TRP A 59 -10.06 7.78 14.57
N SER A 60 -9.14 8.14 15.46
CA SER A 60 -7.71 8.15 15.15
C SER A 60 -7.20 6.76 14.81
N VAL A 61 -7.65 5.75 15.56
CA VAL A 61 -7.30 4.35 15.31
C VAL A 61 -7.85 3.89 13.96
N ALA A 62 -9.10 4.24 13.64
CA ALA A 62 -9.72 3.89 12.36
C ALA A 62 -9.00 4.53 11.16
N VAL A 63 -8.60 5.80 11.24
CA VAL A 63 -7.80 6.44 10.18
C VAL A 63 -6.44 5.76 10.01
N ILE A 64 -5.76 5.44 11.11
CA ILE A 64 -4.46 4.76 11.07
C ILE A 64 -4.58 3.35 10.46
N GLU A 65 -5.60 2.59 10.87
CA GLU A 65 -5.83 1.24 10.35
C GLU A 65 -6.30 1.25 8.88
N ALA A 66 -7.04 2.28 8.44
CA ALA A 66 -7.42 2.45 7.04
C ALA A 66 -6.20 2.70 6.15
N ASP A 67 -5.29 3.59 6.56
CA ASP A 67 -4.03 3.82 5.85
C ASP A 67 -3.16 2.55 5.84
N LYS A 68 -3.03 1.84 6.97
CA LYS A 68 -2.30 0.56 7.04
C LYS A 68 -2.90 -0.48 6.10
N LEU A 69 -4.22 -0.59 6.04
CA LEU A 69 -4.91 -1.50 5.14
C LEU A 69 -4.62 -1.17 3.67
N PHE A 70 -4.68 0.11 3.32
CA PHE A 70 -4.33 0.58 1.99
C PHE A 70 -2.85 0.31 1.65
N ASP A 71 -1.92 0.54 2.58
CA ASP A 71 -0.50 0.22 2.41
C ASP A 71 -0.27 -1.29 2.20
N ARG A 72 -1.02 -2.15 2.90
CA ARG A 72 -0.97 -3.61 2.67
C ARG A 72 -1.39 -3.96 1.25
N VAL A 73 -2.42 -3.29 0.71
CA VAL A 73 -2.84 -3.44 -0.69
C VAL A 73 -1.72 -3.00 -1.64
N LEU A 74 -1.09 -1.84 -1.40
CA LEU A 74 0.02 -1.37 -2.24
C LEU A 74 1.23 -2.32 -2.21
N LYS A 75 1.53 -2.89 -1.03
CA LYS A 75 2.55 -3.93 -0.85
C LYS A 75 2.19 -5.21 -1.60
N HIS A 76 0.92 -5.62 -1.55
CA HIS A 76 0.44 -6.80 -2.27
C HIS A 76 0.54 -6.59 -3.79
N MET A 77 0.23 -5.38 -4.28
CA MET A 77 0.48 -4.94 -5.65
C MET A 77 1.98 -4.79 -5.99
N ARG A 78 2.87 -5.01 -5.01
CA ARG A 78 4.34 -4.92 -5.11
C ARG A 78 4.82 -3.57 -5.65
N LEU A 79 4.15 -2.48 -5.26
CA LEU A 79 4.61 -1.13 -5.60
C LEU A 79 5.94 -0.84 -4.88
N PRO A 80 6.92 -0.23 -5.57
CA PRO A 80 8.21 0.09 -4.96
C PRO A 80 8.09 1.24 -3.95
N GLY A 81 8.98 1.23 -2.96
CA GLY A 81 9.07 2.26 -1.91
C GLY A 81 9.31 1.64 -0.54
N LYS A 82 10.10 2.29 0.31
CA LYS A 82 10.44 1.81 1.66
C LYS A 82 9.26 1.94 2.62
N ASP A 83 8.48 3.01 2.47
CA ASP A 83 7.34 3.34 3.31
C ASP A 83 6.08 3.60 2.47
N MET A 84 4.97 3.83 3.17
CA MET A 84 3.67 4.08 2.57
C MET A 84 3.69 5.33 1.67
N GLY A 85 4.40 6.38 2.08
CA GLY A 85 4.49 7.62 1.31
C GLY A 85 5.22 7.43 -0.03
N GLU A 86 6.31 6.68 -0.04
CA GLU A 86 7.03 6.33 -1.27
C GLU A 86 6.19 5.45 -2.20
N ARG A 87 5.49 4.43 -1.67
CA ARG A 87 4.58 3.58 -2.45
C ARG A 87 3.41 4.38 -3.02
N LEU A 88 2.82 5.26 -2.21
CA LEU A 88 1.74 6.15 -2.64
C LEU A 88 2.22 7.11 -3.73
N LYS A 89 3.44 7.65 -3.62
CA LYS A 89 4.03 8.54 -4.62
C LYS A 89 4.26 7.82 -5.95
N TYR A 90 4.64 6.54 -5.91
CA TYR A 90 4.71 5.73 -7.11
C TYR A 90 3.32 5.49 -7.71
N LEU A 91 2.33 5.11 -6.88
CA LEU A 91 0.95 4.89 -7.30
C LEU A 91 0.37 6.12 -8.00
N THR A 92 0.47 7.30 -7.41
CA THR A 92 -0.14 8.52 -7.96
C THR A 92 0.57 9.04 -9.22
N ARG A 93 1.82 8.64 -9.45
CA ARG A 93 2.52 8.90 -10.71
C ARG A 93 2.08 7.96 -11.83
N SER A 94 1.77 6.70 -11.52
CA SER A 94 1.33 5.71 -12.52
C SER A 94 -0.18 5.69 -12.74
N ARG A 95 -0.96 6.09 -11.73
CA ARG A 95 -2.42 6.19 -11.72
C ARG A 95 -2.82 7.57 -11.17
N THR A 96 -2.77 8.58 -12.03
CA THR A 96 -3.01 9.99 -11.66
C THR A 96 -4.43 10.24 -11.17
N GLU A 97 -5.38 9.40 -11.55
CA GLU A 97 -6.75 9.39 -11.04
C GLU A 97 -6.83 9.09 -9.53
N LEU A 98 -5.80 8.46 -8.93
CA LEU A 98 -5.72 8.16 -7.50
C LEU A 98 -4.98 9.24 -6.69
N CYS A 99 -4.60 10.36 -7.29
CA CYS A 99 -3.94 11.48 -6.59
C CYS A 99 -4.75 12.01 -5.38
N TYR A 100 -6.06 11.85 -5.42
CA TYR A 100 -6.96 12.29 -4.34
C TYR A 100 -6.73 11.54 -3.00
N VAL A 101 -5.97 10.44 -3.00
CA VAL A 101 -5.64 9.68 -1.77
C VAL A 101 -4.55 10.36 -0.95
N TRP A 102 -3.73 11.21 -1.57
CA TRP A 102 -2.60 11.85 -0.90
C TRP A 102 -2.99 12.65 0.36
N PRO A 103 -4.03 13.51 0.34
CA PRO A 103 -4.48 14.22 1.53
C PRO A 103 -4.90 13.29 2.68
N ALA A 104 -5.49 12.12 2.38
CA ALA A 104 -5.87 11.15 3.41
C ALA A 104 -4.66 10.55 4.14
N HIS A 105 -3.61 10.21 3.38
CA HIS A 105 -2.33 9.79 3.94
C HIS A 105 -1.69 10.89 4.79
N LEU A 106 -1.75 12.15 4.33
CA LEU A 106 -1.27 13.29 5.12
C LEU A 106 -2.06 13.45 6.43
N THR A 107 -3.39 13.35 6.41
CA THR A 107 -4.20 13.37 7.65
C THR A 107 -3.72 12.30 8.63
N ARG A 108 -3.45 11.08 8.16
CA ARG A 108 -2.88 10.03 9.01
C ARG A 108 -1.50 10.41 9.55
N ASN A 109 -0.61 10.95 8.72
CA ASN A 109 0.73 11.37 9.16
C ASN A 109 0.65 12.43 10.26
N ARG A 110 -0.26 13.41 10.13
CA ARG A 110 -0.50 14.42 11.15
C ARG A 110 -0.92 13.80 12.48
N LEU A 111 -1.82 12.80 12.47
CA LEU A 111 -2.20 12.08 13.70
C LEU A 111 -1.02 11.44 14.45
N VAL A 112 0.00 11.01 13.72
CA VAL A 112 1.16 10.32 14.30
C VAL A 112 2.26 11.29 14.71
N HIS A 113 2.42 12.41 13.98
CA HIS A 113 3.57 13.30 14.13
C HIS A 113 3.25 14.65 14.78
N GLU A 114 2.00 15.12 14.74
CA GLU A 114 1.56 16.40 15.30
C GLU A 114 0.76 16.16 16.59
N SER A 115 1.35 16.45 17.75
CA SER A 115 0.71 16.21 19.06
C SER A 115 -0.52 17.08 19.33
N ASP A 116 -0.61 18.23 18.67
CA ASP A 116 -1.69 19.21 18.77
C ASP A 116 -2.80 18.97 17.74
N PHE A 117 -2.61 18.05 16.79
CA PHE A 117 -3.61 17.77 15.77
C PHE A 117 -4.82 17.05 16.39
N LYS A 118 -6.00 17.68 16.27
CA LYS A 118 -7.28 17.13 16.71
C LYS A 118 -8.09 16.64 15.52
N LEU A 119 -8.43 15.35 15.54
CA LEU A 119 -9.29 14.74 14.54
C LEU A 119 -10.76 14.90 14.94
N ASN A 120 -11.53 15.60 14.13
CA ASN A 120 -12.99 15.62 14.31
C ASN A 120 -13.65 14.49 13.49
N ARG A 121 -14.89 14.15 13.84
CA ARG A 121 -15.68 13.09 13.19
C ARG A 121 -15.76 13.24 11.68
N ARG A 122 -15.99 14.46 11.19
CA ARG A 122 -16.19 14.74 9.76
C ARG A 122 -14.91 14.43 8.99
N LEU A 123 -13.78 14.91 9.48
CA LEU A 123 -12.48 14.67 8.87
C LEU A 123 -12.13 13.18 8.93
N ALA A 124 -12.33 12.51 10.07
CA ALA A 124 -12.13 11.07 10.19
C ALA A 124 -12.94 10.28 9.14
N ALA A 125 -14.24 10.56 9.03
CA ALA A 125 -15.12 9.90 8.07
C ALA A 125 -14.70 10.17 6.62
N GLN A 126 -14.34 11.41 6.28
CA GLN A 126 -13.86 11.78 4.95
C GLN A 126 -12.53 11.09 4.59
N THR A 127 -11.59 11.01 5.53
CA THR A 127 -10.32 10.31 5.33
C THR A 127 -10.51 8.83 5.11
N ILE A 128 -11.38 8.18 5.91
CA ILE A 128 -11.70 6.75 5.75
C ILE A 128 -12.40 6.50 4.41
N ASP A 129 -13.39 7.33 4.04
CA ASP A 129 -14.10 7.21 2.77
C ASP A 129 -13.14 7.37 1.57
N THR A 130 -12.14 8.24 1.69
CA THR A 130 -11.11 8.41 0.66
C THR A 130 -10.33 7.11 0.42
N PHE A 131 -9.92 6.41 1.48
CA PHE A 131 -9.27 5.11 1.34
C PHE A 131 -10.24 4.06 0.79
N ARG A 132 -11.51 4.07 1.19
CA ARG A 132 -12.55 3.16 0.68
C ARG A 132 -12.68 3.27 -0.84
N ARG A 133 -12.84 4.50 -1.32
CA ARG A 133 -12.99 4.80 -2.74
C ARG A 133 -11.76 4.35 -3.51
N ALA A 134 -10.57 4.61 -2.98
CA ALA A 134 -9.33 4.15 -3.60
C ALA A 134 -9.23 2.63 -3.69
N LEU A 135 -9.66 1.91 -2.66
CA LEU A 135 -9.70 0.45 -2.68
C LEU A 135 -10.70 -0.09 -3.71
N HIS A 136 -11.85 0.55 -3.90
CA HIS A 136 -12.79 0.22 -4.99
C HIS A 136 -12.18 0.51 -6.38
N ASP A 137 -11.53 1.67 -6.56
CA ASP A 137 -10.87 2.05 -7.81
C ASP A 137 -9.67 1.14 -8.16
N LEU A 138 -9.10 0.49 -7.15
CA LEU A 138 -8.08 -0.56 -7.29
C LEU A 138 -8.69 -1.96 -7.49
N GLY A 139 -10.02 -2.11 -7.43
CA GLY A 139 -10.72 -3.38 -7.59
C GLY A 139 -10.58 -4.33 -6.38
N VAL A 140 -10.18 -3.81 -5.23
CA VAL A 140 -9.97 -4.58 -3.99
C VAL A 140 -11.28 -4.81 -3.24
N LEU A 141 -12.08 -3.74 -3.10
CA LEU A 141 -13.39 -3.79 -2.44
C LEU A 141 -14.53 -3.93 -3.45
#